data_AF-A0A212U9L6-F1
#
_entry.id   AF-A0A212U9L6-F1
#
_cell.length_a   1.000
_cell.length_b   1.000
_cell.length_c   1.000
_cell.angle_alpha   90.00
_cell.angle_beta   90.00
_cell.angle_gamma   90.00
#
_symmetry.space_group_name_H-M   'P 1'
#
loop_
_entity.id
_entity.type
_entity.pdbx_description
1 polymer ?
#
loop_
_entity_poly.entity_id
_entity_poly.type
_entity_poly.pdbx_seq_one_letter_code
_entity_poly.pdbx_strand_id
1 'polypeptide(L)'
;MFLQQLLLERNKKPTSGLSTPPPGGPLPEFPADLLANTGRSLRRPLVQAGLIVAGIFSAALGLKGFLLPNEFIDGGVTGISLLTNQLTGISLSVLIVVINIPFIIMGYYQLGRGFALRTLAAILGLALVLLVISFPVIATDKLLIAVFGGFFLGAGIGLAIRGGAVLDGTEILAVYISKKTPLSVGDIVLVINILIFGVAAMLLSITTALYSILAYLSAAKTMDFIIEGIEEYTGVTIISQRSDEIRKMITEKLGRGATIYLGKRGFGSRGEQLETLDIIFTLVTRLEVTRLTDEIDRLDPQAFVVMSSVRDTKGGLVKKRPLH
;
A
#
# COMPACT_ATOMS: atom_id res chain seq x y z
N MET A 1 3.15 -0.47 -3.38
CA MET A 1 3.01 -1.90 -3.08
C MET A 1 1.72 -2.54 -3.63
N PHE A 2 0.56 -1.87 -3.53
CA PHE A 2 -0.74 -2.39 -4.01
C PHE A 2 -0.85 -2.64 -5.53
N LEU A 3 -0.36 -1.72 -6.37
CA LEU A 3 -0.30 -1.92 -7.82
C LEU A 3 0.61 -3.09 -8.23
N GLN A 4 1.62 -3.39 -7.41
CA GLN A 4 2.50 -4.55 -7.59
C GLN A 4 1.78 -5.85 -7.21
N GLN A 5 0.91 -5.84 -6.18
CA GLN A 5 0.02 -6.96 -5.86
C GLN A 5 -1.00 -7.25 -6.97
N LEU A 6 -1.61 -6.23 -7.58
CA LEU A 6 -2.50 -6.41 -8.73
C LEU A 6 -1.79 -7.05 -9.94
N LEU A 7 -0.52 -6.71 -10.15
CA LEU A 7 0.33 -7.32 -11.18
C LEU A 7 0.72 -8.76 -10.84
N LEU A 8 0.99 -9.07 -9.57
CA LEU A 8 1.25 -10.43 -9.09
C LEU A 8 0.01 -11.33 -9.22
N GLU A 9 -1.19 -10.82 -8.92
CA GLU A 9 -2.45 -11.54 -9.13
C GLU A 9 -2.71 -11.83 -10.61
N ARG A 10 -2.34 -10.93 -11.53
CA ARG A 10 -2.49 -11.15 -12.97
C ARG A 10 -1.55 -12.24 -13.52
N ASN A 11 -0.37 -12.42 -12.92
CA ASN A 11 0.62 -13.40 -13.35
C ASN A 11 0.46 -14.78 -12.70
N LYS A 12 -0.49 -14.96 -11.78
CA LYS A 12 -0.93 -16.31 -11.35
C LYS A 12 -1.65 -17.00 -12.52
N LYS A 13 -0.91 -17.74 -13.34
CA LYS A 13 -1.48 -18.91 -14.04
C LYS A 13 -2.11 -19.83 -12.99
N PRO A 14 -3.22 -20.53 -13.28
CA PRO A 14 -3.68 -21.60 -12.42
C PRO A 14 -2.58 -22.67 -12.41
N THR A 15 -1.79 -22.72 -11.34
CA THR A 15 -0.85 -23.82 -11.13
C THR A 15 -1.68 -25.05 -10.79
N SER A 16 -1.95 -25.86 -11.81
CA SER A 16 -2.42 -27.22 -11.70
C SER A 16 -1.34 -28.07 -11.04
N GLY A 17 -1.27 -28.00 -9.71
CA GLY A 17 -0.50 -28.94 -8.89
C GLY A 17 -1.40 -30.10 -8.48
N LEU A 18 -1.86 -30.92 -9.43
CA LEU A 18 -2.29 -32.28 -9.10
C LEU A 18 -1.12 -33.20 -9.40
N SER A 19 -0.60 -33.85 -8.36
CA SER A 19 0.28 -35.00 -8.49
C SER A 19 -0.40 -36.04 -9.39
N THR A 20 0.30 -36.49 -10.44
CA THR A 20 -0.18 -37.56 -11.31
C THR A 20 -0.50 -38.79 -10.45
N PRO A 21 -1.71 -39.36 -10.51
CA PRO A 21 -2.03 -40.55 -9.74
C PRO A 21 -1.22 -41.74 -10.26
N PRO A 22 -0.89 -42.73 -9.40
CA PRO A 22 -0.16 -43.92 -9.82
C PRO A 22 -0.94 -44.69 -10.91
N PRO A 23 -0.26 -45.27 -11.91
CA PRO A 23 -0.92 -45.93 -13.02
C PRO A 23 -1.60 -47.23 -12.53
N GLY A 24 -2.92 -47.31 -12.68
CA GLY A 24 -3.70 -48.55 -12.50
C GLY A 24 -4.84 -48.54 -11.48
N GLY A 25 -5.10 -47.43 -10.78
CA GLY A 25 -6.29 -47.30 -9.92
C GLY A 25 -7.50 -46.69 -10.66
N PRO A 26 -8.75 -46.98 -10.27
CA PRO A 26 -9.91 -46.28 -10.81
C PRO A 26 -9.76 -44.77 -10.58
N LEU A 27 -10.04 -43.98 -11.62
CA LEU A 27 -10.00 -42.52 -11.55
C LEU A 27 -10.91 -42.06 -10.40
N PRO A 28 -10.45 -41.19 -9.49
CA PRO A 28 -11.33 -40.61 -8.48
C PRO A 28 -12.43 -39.82 -9.20
N GLU A 29 -13.70 -40.19 -8.97
CA GLU A 29 -14.84 -39.39 -9.40
C GLU A 29 -14.76 -38.05 -8.67
N PHE A 30 -14.39 -37.00 -9.41
CA PHE A 30 -14.45 -35.64 -8.91
C PHE A 30 -15.92 -35.28 -8.70
N PRO A 31 -16.36 -34.91 -7.48
CA PRO A 31 -17.71 -34.41 -7.29
C PRO A 31 -17.88 -33.15 -8.15
N ALA A 32 -18.84 -33.18 -9.08
CA ALA A 32 -19.16 -32.08 -9.98
C ALA A 32 -19.52 -30.77 -9.25
N ASP A 33 -19.78 -30.85 -7.95
CA ASP A 33 -20.18 -29.76 -7.07
C ASP A 33 -19.05 -28.76 -6.75
N LEU A 34 -17.78 -29.09 -7.07
CA LEU A 34 -16.63 -28.21 -6.84
C LEU A 34 -16.39 -27.19 -7.98
N LEU A 35 -17.10 -27.29 -9.10
CA LEU A 35 -17.03 -26.33 -10.21
C LEU A 35 -18.10 -25.23 -10.16
N ALA A 36 -18.95 -25.23 -9.14
CA ALA A 36 -20.06 -24.28 -8.99
C ALA A 36 -19.80 -23.24 -7.89
N ASN A 37 -18.67 -22.53 -7.93
CA ASN A 37 -18.53 -21.29 -7.16
C ASN A 37 -18.04 -20.14 -8.04
N THR A 38 -18.80 -19.88 -9.11
CA THR A 38 -18.69 -18.66 -9.92
C THR A 38 -19.78 -17.66 -9.53
N GLY A 39 -20.12 -17.58 -8.24
CA GLY A 39 -20.90 -16.49 -7.69
C GLY A 39 -20.01 -15.28 -7.41
N ARG A 40 -19.51 -14.60 -8.45
CA ARG A 40 -18.89 -13.27 -8.24
C ARG A 40 -20.00 -12.31 -7.79
N SER A 41 -20.20 -12.19 -6.48
CA SER A 41 -21.27 -11.36 -5.94
C SER A 41 -21.16 -9.92 -6.48
N LEU A 42 -22.28 -9.37 -6.95
CA LEU A 42 -22.46 -7.98 -7.39
C LEU A 42 -21.99 -6.93 -6.36
N ARG A 43 -21.74 -7.36 -5.11
CA ARG A 43 -21.23 -6.53 -4.02
C ARG A 43 -19.82 -5.99 -4.30
N ARG A 44 -18.94 -6.76 -4.96
CA ARG A 44 -17.54 -6.34 -5.21
C ARG A 44 -17.43 -5.08 -6.10
N PRO A 45 -18.05 -5.00 -7.29
CA PRO A 45 -17.97 -3.79 -8.11
C PRO A 45 -18.64 -2.57 -7.47
N LEU A 46 -19.71 -2.76 -6.70
CA LEU A 46 -20.37 -1.67 -5.97
C LEU A 46 -19.48 -1.08 -4.87
N VAL A 47 -18.80 -1.93 -4.09
CA VAL A 47 -17.84 -1.47 -3.08
C VAL A 47 -16.67 -0.75 -3.74
N GLN A 48 -16.16 -1.26 -4.87
CA GLN A 48 -15.10 -0.59 -5.63
C GLN A 48 -15.53 0.79 -6.12
N ALA A 49 -16.72 0.90 -6.70
CA ALA A 49 -17.26 2.19 -7.14
C ALA A 49 -17.46 3.16 -5.97
N GLY A 50 -18.00 2.70 -4.84
CA GLY A 50 -18.17 3.51 -3.64
C GLY A 50 -16.84 4.05 -3.09
N LEU A 51 -15.79 3.22 -3.07
CA LEU A 51 -14.44 3.65 -2.68
C LEU A 51 -13.87 4.70 -3.64
N ILE A 52 -14.05 4.53 -4.96
CA ILE A 52 -13.59 5.50 -5.96
C ILE A 52 -14.32 6.83 -5.78
N VAL A 53 -15.65 6.81 -5.62
CA VAL A 53 -16.44 8.03 -5.42
C VAL A 53 -16.02 8.74 -4.14
N ALA A 54 -15.93 8.04 -3.01
CA ALA A 54 -15.44 8.62 -1.76
C ALA A 54 -14.02 9.19 -1.92
N GLY A 55 -13.16 8.48 -2.66
CA GLY A 55 -11.81 8.91 -2.99
C GLY A 55 -11.78 10.23 -3.76
N ILE A 56 -12.61 10.36 -4.79
CA ILE A 56 -12.74 11.58 -5.60
C ILE A 56 -13.14 12.78 -4.74
N PHE A 57 -14.17 12.64 -3.91
CA PHE A 57 -14.64 13.74 -3.05
C PHE A 57 -13.59 14.14 -2.02
N SER A 58 -12.91 13.17 -1.41
CA SER A 58 -11.82 13.43 -0.46
C SER A 58 -10.64 14.13 -1.14
N ALA A 59 -10.22 13.66 -2.31
CA ALA A 59 -9.14 14.28 -3.08
C ALA A 59 -9.48 15.71 -3.50
N ALA A 60 -10.72 15.93 -3.98
CA ALA A 60 -11.18 17.26 -4.35
C ALA A 60 -11.27 18.21 -3.15
N LEU A 61 -11.67 17.72 -1.97
CA LEU A 61 -11.66 18.49 -0.73
C LEU A 61 -10.24 18.91 -0.34
N GLY A 62 -9.28 17.98 -0.36
CA GLY A 62 -7.87 18.29 -0.09
C GLY A 62 -7.32 19.31 -1.08
N LEU A 63 -7.55 19.10 -2.38
CA LEU A 63 -7.03 19.97 -3.42
C LEU A 63 -7.69 21.36 -3.38
N LYS A 64 -9.00 21.44 -3.61
CA LYS A 64 -9.73 22.71 -3.78
C LYS A 64 -10.03 23.42 -2.45
N GLY A 65 -10.19 22.68 -1.35
CA GLY A 65 -10.46 23.26 -0.03
C GLY A 65 -9.23 23.74 0.73
N PHE A 66 -8.04 23.18 0.46
CA PHE A 66 -6.81 23.51 1.17
C PHE A 66 -5.68 23.99 0.25
N LEU A 67 -5.27 23.18 -0.73
CA LEU A 67 -4.04 23.43 -1.51
C LEU A 67 -4.19 24.61 -2.49
N LEU A 68 -5.23 24.57 -3.35
CA LEU A 68 -5.41 25.57 -4.42
C LEU A 68 -5.52 27.01 -3.92
N PRO A 69 -6.29 27.33 -2.86
CA PRO A 69 -6.43 28.70 -2.38
C PRO A 69 -5.12 29.33 -1.89
N ASN A 70 -4.10 28.52 -1.59
CA ASN A 70 -2.82 28.95 -1.05
C ASN A 70 -1.66 28.68 -2.02
N GLU A 71 -1.97 28.39 -3.29
CA GLU A 71 -1.01 28.08 -4.36
C GLU A 71 -0.09 26.89 -4.06
N PHE A 72 -0.49 26.00 -3.14
CA PHE A 72 0.28 24.80 -2.87
C PHE A 72 0.07 23.82 -4.01
N ILE A 73 1.15 23.13 -4.35
CA ILE A 73 1.17 22.21 -5.47
C ILE A 73 1.15 20.78 -4.94
N ASP A 74 0.38 19.93 -5.60
CA ASP A 74 0.47 18.49 -5.40
C ASP A 74 1.64 17.88 -6.21
N GLY A 75 1.92 16.60 -6.01
CA GLY A 75 2.79 15.84 -6.90
C GLY A 75 2.15 15.50 -8.25
N GLY A 76 2.94 14.83 -9.08
CA GLY A 76 2.53 14.14 -10.30
C GLY A 76 1.73 14.96 -11.31
N VAL A 77 0.70 14.34 -11.91
CA VAL A 77 -0.06 14.98 -13.00
C VAL A 77 -0.83 16.19 -12.50
N THR A 78 -1.35 16.14 -11.27
CA THR A 78 -2.04 17.28 -10.66
C THR A 78 -1.09 18.46 -10.49
N GLY A 79 0.14 18.22 -10.03
CA GLY A 79 1.15 19.27 -9.89
C GLY A 79 1.60 19.88 -11.22
N ILE A 80 1.82 19.04 -12.24
CA ILE A 80 2.13 19.51 -13.60
C ILE A 80 0.96 20.35 -14.14
N SER A 81 -0.28 19.91 -13.91
CA SER A 81 -1.48 20.63 -14.32
C SER A 81 -1.62 21.98 -13.62
N LEU A 82 -1.26 22.08 -12.34
CA LEU A 82 -1.26 23.32 -11.59
C LEU A 82 -0.23 24.33 -12.08
N LEU A 83 1.01 23.87 -12.27
CA LEU A 83 2.07 24.70 -12.83
C LEU A 83 1.70 25.19 -14.24
N THR A 84 1.11 24.32 -15.06
CA THR A 84 0.66 24.68 -16.41
C THR A 84 -0.51 25.67 -16.38
N ASN A 85 -1.45 25.50 -15.45
CA ASN A 85 -2.56 26.44 -15.24
C ASN A 85 -2.04 27.84 -14.90
N GLN A 86 -1.05 27.96 -14.00
CA GLN A 86 -0.45 29.23 -13.63
C GLN A 86 0.22 29.95 -14.81
N LEU A 87 0.80 29.20 -15.76
CA LEU A 87 1.46 29.78 -16.95
C LEU A 87 0.50 30.10 -18.10
N THR A 88 -0.56 29.31 -18.28
CA THR A 88 -1.42 29.35 -19.47
C THR A 88 -2.84 29.85 -19.22
N GLY A 89 -3.29 29.87 -17.96
CA GLY A 89 -4.67 30.15 -17.57
C GLY A 89 -5.69 29.05 -17.93
N ILE A 90 -5.26 27.95 -18.58
CA ILE A 90 -6.16 26.85 -18.94
C ILE A 90 -6.69 26.18 -17.67
N SER A 91 -8.00 25.95 -17.57
CA SER A 91 -8.61 25.40 -16.37
C SER A 91 -7.96 24.09 -15.90
N LEU A 92 -7.69 23.98 -14.60
CA LEU A 92 -7.08 22.81 -13.96
C LEU A 92 -7.80 21.50 -14.31
N SER A 93 -9.13 21.48 -14.27
CA SER A 93 -9.93 20.28 -14.59
C SER A 93 -9.66 19.74 -15.99
N VAL A 94 -9.47 20.61 -16.99
CA VAL A 94 -9.13 20.21 -18.37
C VAL A 94 -7.71 19.66 -18.43
N LEU A 95 -6.76 20.34 -17.81
CA LEU A 95 -5.35 19.92 -17.81
C LEU A 95 -5.16 18.56 -17.14
N ILE A 96 -5.84 18.31 -16.01
CA ILE A 96 -5.81 17.01 -15.33
C ILE A 96 -6.24 15.91 -16.30
N VAL A 97 -7.33 16.08 -17.04
CA VAL A 97 -7.80 15.06 -17.98
C VAL A 97 -6.81 14.87 -19.12
N VAL A 98 -6.41 15.96 -19.79
CA VAL A 98 -5.57 15.93 -20.99
C VAL A 98 -4.19 15.33 -20.69
N ILE A 99 -3.54 15.77 -19.61
CA ILE A 99 -2.20 15.31 -19.24
C ILE A 99 -2.25 13.84 -18.76
N ASN A 100 -3.38 13.39 -18.19
CA ASN A 100 -3.54 12.00 -17.80
C ASN A 100 -3.77 11.02 -18.96
N ILE A 101 -4.27 11.46 -20.12
CA ILE A 101 -4.55 10.59 -21.28
C ILE A 101 -3.38 9.65 -21.64
N PRO A 102 -2.13 10.12 -21.83
CA PRO A 102 -1.01 9.23 -22.16
C PRO A 102 -0.76 8.17 -21.08
N PHE A 103 -0.94 8.50 -19.80
CA PHE A 103 -0.79 7.56 -18.70
C PHE A 103 -1.93 6.55 -18.62
N ILE A 104 -3.16 6.96 -18.92
CA ILE A 104 -4.32 6.05 -18.99
C ILE A 104 -4.14 5.04 -20.13
N ILE A 105 -3.69 5.50 -21.30
CA ILE A 105 -3.36 4.63 -22.45
C ILE A 105 -2.27 3.63 -22.03
N MET A 106 -1.23 4.11 -21.37
CA MET A 106 -0.17 3.26 -20.82
C MET A 106 -0.73 2.23 -19.83
N GLY A 107 -1.64 2.64 -18.95
CA GLY A 107 -2.32 1.78 -17.97
C GLY A 107 -3.20 0.71 -18.63
N TYR A 108 -3.85 1.03 -19.75
CA TYR A 108 -4.64 0.07 -20.53
C TYR A 108 -3.80 -1.12 -21.00
N TYR A 109 -2.62 -0.86 -21.57
CA TYR A 109 -1.73 -1.92 -22.04
C TYR A 109 -1.04 -2.67 -20.88
N GLN A 110 -0.78 -2.00 -19.76
CA GLN A 110 0.01 -2.58 -18.68
C GLN A 110 -0.79 -3.28 -17.58
N LEU A 111 -1.92 -2.70 -17.18
CA LEU A 111 -2.73 -3.15 -16.04
C LEU A 111 -4.08 -3.74 -16.50
N GLY A 112 -4.45 -3.50 -17.76
CA GLY A 112 -5.60 -4.09 -18.42
C GLY A 112 -6.80 -3.15 -18.52
N ARG A 113 -7.77 -3.54 -19.35
CA ARG A 113 -8.93 -2.71 -19.72
C ARG A 113 -9.74 -2.24 -18.52
N GLY A 114 -10.01 -3.14 -17.57
CA GLY A 114 -10.84 -2.85 -16.41
C GLY A 114 -10.25 -1.79 -15.48
N PHE A 115 -8.93 -1.82 -15.25
CA PHE A 115 -8.22 -0.80 -14.48
C PHE A 115 -8.27 0.54 -15.21
N ALA A 116 -7.91 0.57 -16.50
CA ALA A 116 -7.86 1.81 -17.27
C ALA A 116 -9.22 2.52 -17.35
N LEU A 117 -10.33 1.78 -17.51
CA LEU A 117 -11.67 2.36 -17.52
C LEU A 117 -12.05 2.97 -16.16
N ARG A 118 -11.70 2.31 -15.05
CA ARG A 118 -11.97 2.83 -13.70
C ARG A 118 -11.12 4.07 -13.40
N THR A 119 -9.84 4.05 -13.79
CA THR A 119 -8.94 5.20 -13.68
C THR A 119 -9.42 6.37 -14.52
N LEU A 120 -9.84 6.13 -15.77
CA LEU A 120 -10.45 7.17 -16.61
C LEU A 120 -11.70 7.76 -15.94
N ALA A 121 -12.61 6.91 -15.43
CA ALA A 121 -13.80 7.36 -14.72
C ALA A 121 -13.45 8.15 -13.45
N ALA A 122 -12.41 7.74 -12.71
CA ALA A 122 -11.96 8.42 -11.51
C ALA A 122 -11.38 9.81 -11.81
N ILE A 123 -10.54 9.92 -12.85
CA ILE A 123 -9.93 11.19 -13.29
C ILE A 123 -10.98 12.14 -13.86
N LEU A 124 -11.90 11.64 -14.68
CA LEU A 124 -13.03 12.44 -15.18
C LEU A 124 -13.94 12.90 -14.03
N GLY A 125 -14.21 12.02 -13.06
CA GLY A 125 -15.00 12.34 -11.88
C GLY A 125 -14.32 13.40 -11.01
N LEU A 126 -13.01 13.30 -10.79
CA LEU A 126 -12.23 14.32 -10.09
C LEU A 126 -12.27 15.66 -10.82
N ALA A 127 -12.03 15.68 -12.13
CA ALA A 127 -12.11 16.89 -12.94
C ALA A 127 -13.50 17.54 -12.88
N LEU A 128 -14.57 16.73 -12.92
CA LEU A 128 -15.96 17.18 -12.80
C LEU A 128 -16.25 17.77 -11.42
N VAL A 129 -15.84 17.10 -10.35
CA VAL A 129 -16.03 17.60 -8.98
C VAL A 129 -15.26 18.92 -8.77
N LEU A 130 -14.03 19.01 -9.26
CA LEU A 130 -13.25 20.25 -9.19
C LEU A 130 -13.90 21.39 -9.98
N LEU A 131 -14.59 21.08 -11.08
CA LEU A 131 -15.29 22.06 -11.92
C LEU A 131 -16.60 22.54 -11.28
N VAL A 132 -17.42 21.61 -10.80
CA VAL A 132 -18.82 21.88 -10.41
C VAL A 132 -18.95 22.22 -8.92
N ILE A 133 -18.16 21.58 -8.05
CA ILE A 133 -18.34 21.71 -6.61
C ILE A 133 -17.43 22.81 -6.07
N SER A 134 -18.04 23.78 -5.39
CA SER A 134 -17.31 24.79 -4.63
C SER A 134 -17.09 24.30 -3.21
N PHE A 135 -15.84 24.28 -2.77
CA PHE A 135 -15.48 23.99 -1.40
C PHE A 135 -15.16 25.31 -0.69
N PRO A 136 -15.59 25.50 0.57
CA PRO A 136 -15.14 26.64 1.35
C PRO A 136 -13.63 26.56 1.59
N VAL A 137 -12.97 27.70 1.76
CA VAL A 137 -11.58 27.73 2.22
C VAL A 137 -11.58 27.33 3.70
N ILE A 138 -10.97 26.18 4.01
CA ILE A 138 -11.10 25.55 5.34
C ILE A 138 -10.06 26.10 6.32
N ALA A 139 -8.87 26.41 5.83
CA ALA A 139 -7.76 26.84 6.67
C ALA A 139 -6.95 27.95 5.98
N THR A 140 -6.38 28.85 6.79
CA THR A 140 -5.49 29.93 6.36
C THR A 140 -4.05 29.73 6.86
N ASP A 141 -3.86 28.92 7.90
CA ASP A 141 -2.54 28.57 8.41
C ASP A 141 -1.84 27.58 7.46
N LYS A 142 -0.66 27.95 6.98
CA LYS A 142 0.10 27.19 5.97
C LYS A 142 0.45 25.78 6.41
N LEU A 143 0.73 25.57 7.70
CA LEU A 143 1.05 24.26 8.23
C LEU A 143 -0.21 23.38 8.27
N LEU A 144 -1.33 23.94 8.73
CA LEU A 144 -2.62 23.25 8.76
C LEU A 144 -3.07 22.87 7.34
N ILE A 145 -2.90 23.77 6.38
CA ILE A 145 -3.15 23.53 4.96
C ILE A 145 -2.31 22.38 4.44
N ALA A 146 -1.00 22.38 4.69
CA ALA A 146 -0.12 21.31 4.23
C ALA A 146 -0.52 19.96 4.83
N VAL A 147 -0.70 19.89 6.15
CA VAL A 147 -1.00 18.63 6.84
C VAL A 147 -2.38 18.09 6.46
N PHE A 148 -3.44 18.88 6.60
CA PHE A 148 -4.82 18.42 6.36
C PHE A 148 -5.17 18.35 4.88
N GLY A 149 -4.66 19.27 4.07
CA GLY A 149 -4.78 19.19 2.62
C GLY A 149 -4.12 17.91 2.08
N GLY A 150 -2.91 17.62 2.54
CA GLY A 150 -2.23 16.36 2.27
C GLY A 150 -3.00 15.15 2.79
N PHE A 151 -3.54 15.19 4.01
CA PHE A 151 -4.34 14.09 4.57
C PHE A 151 -5.56 13.76 3.70
N PHE A 152 -6.41 14.73 3.37
CA PHE A 152 -7.61 14.48 2.56
C PHE A 152 -7.26 14.06 1.13
N LEU A 153 -6.20 14.62 0.57
CA LEU A 153 -5.71 14.25 -0.75
C LEU A 153 -5.18 12.81 -0.77
N GLY A 154 -4.29 12.47 0.17
CA GLY A 154 -3.75 11.12 0.34
C GLY A 154 -4.82 10.08 0.66
N ALA A 155 -5.83 10.44 1.48
CA ALA A 155 -6.98 9.59 1.72
C ALA A 155 -7.78 9.35 0.44
N GLY A 156 -7.96 10.40 -0.37
CA GLY A 156 -8.63 10.30 -1.66
C GLY A 156 -7.94 9.36 -2.63
N ILE A 157 -6.62 9.53 -2.79
CA ILE A 157 -5.76 8.68 -3.61
C ILE A 157 -5.79 7.23 -3.09
N GLY A 158 -5.60 7.02 -1.79
CA GLY A 158 -5.60 5.69 -1.18
C GLY A 158 -6.94 4.94 -1.34
N LEU A 159 -8.08 5.65 -1.20
CA LEU A 159 -9.41 5.08 -1.41
C LEU A 159 -9.64 4.69 -2.88
N ALA A 160 -9.24 5.55 -3.83
CA ALA A 160 -9.32 5.25 -5.25
C ALA A 160 -8.47 4.02 -5.62
N ILE A 161 -7.25 3.94 -5.08
CA ILE A 161 -6.35 2.79 -5.24
C ILE A 161 -7.01 1.52 -4.70
N ARG A 162 -7.60 1.55 -3.50
CA ARG A 162 -8.36 0.40 -2.96
C ARG A 162 -9.57 0.01 -3.81
N GLY A 163 -10.19 0.97 -4.48
CA GLY A 163 -11.24 0.73 -5.48
C GLY A 163 -10.72 0.16 -6.80
N GLY A 164 -9.41 0.06 -6.98
CA GLY A 164 -8.75 -0.44 -8.19
C GLY A 164 -8.68 0.61 -9.32
N ALA A 165 -8.60 1.88 -8.96
CA ALA A 165 -8.37 3.02 -9.85
C ALA A 165 -7.18 3.85 -9.35
N VAL A 166 -6.75 4.83 -10.13
CA VAL A 166 -5.70 5.77 -9.77
C VAL A 166 -6.21 7.19 -10.07
N LEU A 167 -5.85 8.17 -9.24
CA LEU A 167 -6.18 9.58 -9.48
C LEU A 167 -5.04 10.33 -10.18
N ASP A 168 -3.79 9.85 -10.06
CA ASP A 168 -2.61 10.46 -10.65
C ASP A 168 -1.88 9.52 -11.63
N GLY A 169 -1.88 9.87 -12.91
CA GLY A 169 -1.23 9.10 -13.96
C GLY A 169 0.27 8.87 -13.78
N THR A 170 0.98 9.69 -12.99
CA THR A 170 2.39 9.46 -12.70
C THR A 170 2.63 8.17 -11.91
N GLU A 171 1.64 7.68 -11.17
CA GLU A 171 1.71 6.40 -10.47
C GLU A 171 1.73 5.23 -11.47
N ILE A 172 1.02 5.36 -12.60
CA ILE A 172 1.07 4.38 -13.69
C ILE A 172 2.45 4.39 -14.36
N LEU A 173 3.02 5.58 -14.57
CA LEU A 173 4.39 5.71 -15.08
C LEU A 173 5.41 5.09 -14.12
N ALA A 174 5.27 5.34 -12.82
CA ALA A 174 6.17 4.79 -11.81
C ALA A 174 6.15 3.26 -11.80
N VAL A 175 4.96 2.64 -11.92
CA VAL A 175 4.82 1.18 -12.06
C VAL A 175 5.48 0.65 -13.34
N TYR A 176 5.46 1.43 -14.42
CA TYR A 176 6.14 1.04 -15.66
C TYR A 176 7.65 1.04 -15.51
N ILE A 177 8.19 2.10 -14.92
CA ILE A 177 9.64 2.28 -14.72
C ILE A 177 10.15 1.25 -13.70
N SER A 178 9.40 0.97 -12.63
CA SER A 178 9.81 0.02 -11.57
C SER A 178 9.94 -1.42 -12.07
N LYS A 179 9.39 -1.75 -13.24
CA LYS A 179 9.60 -3.07 -13.88
C LYS A 179 10.94 -3.19 -14.56
N LYS A 180 11.60 -2.07 -14.84
CA LYS A 180 12.85 -1.97 -15.59
C LYS A 180 14.03 -1.53 -14.72
N THR A 181 13.76 -1.14 -13.47
CA THR A 181 14.75 -0.66 -12.52
C THR A 181 14.57 -1.38 -11.18
N PRO A 182 15.62 -1.42 -10.34
CA PRO A 182 15.52 -1.97 -8.98
C PRO A 182 14.76 -1.03 -8.02
N LEU A 183 14.38 0.17 -8.48
CA LEU A 183 13.71 1.18 -7.67
C LEU A 183 12.26 0.78 -7.38
N SER A 184 11.78 1.08 -6.18
CA SER A 184 10.38 0.88 -5.86
C SER A 184 9.50 1.91 -6.58
N VAL A 185 8.20 1.62 -6.70
CA VAL A 185 7.23 2.58 -7.26
C VAL A 185 7.25 3.90 -6.47
N GLY A 186 7.36 3.83 -5.14
CA GLY A 186 7.42 5.01 -4.28
C GLY A 186 8.67 5.87 -4.54
N ASP A 187 9.83 5.24 -4.73
CA ASP A 187 11.08 5.95 -5.05
C ASP A 187 10.95 6.73 -6.36
N ILE A 188 10.34 6.11 -7.38
CA ILE A 188 10.17 6.75 -8.69
C ILE A 188 9.20 7.92 -8.60
N VAL A 189 8.07 7.78 -7.89
CA VAL A 189 7.14 8.88 -7.66
C VAL A 189 7.82 10.02 -6.89
N LEU A 190 8.63 9.70 -5.87
CA LEU A 190 9.39 10.69 -5.12
C LEU A 190 10.35 11.48 -6.01
N VAL A 191 11.11 10.81 -6.89
CA VAL A 191 12.01 11.50 -7.83
C VAL A 191 11.25 12.41 -8.77
N ILE A 192 10.12 11.94 -9.34
CA ILE A 192 9.26 12.77 -10.21
C ILE A 192 8.78 14.02 -9.44
N ASN A 193 8.35 13.85 -8.20
CA ASN A 193 7.84 14.95 -7.39
C ASN A 193 8.93 15.93 -6.96
N ILE A 194 10.15 15.46 -6.68
CA ILE A 194 11.30 16.35 -6.42
C ILE A 194 11.54 17.26 -7.63
N LEU A 195 11.45 16.74 -8.86
CA LEU A 195 11.57 17.56 -10.07
C LEU A 195 10.43 18.58 -10.19
N ILE A 196 9.19 18.16 -9.94
CA ILE A 196 8.01 19.05 -9.98
C ILE A 196 8.15 20.16 -8.93
N PHE A 197 8.52 19.84 -7.69
CA PHE A 197 8.71 20.83 -6.63
C PHE A 197 9.93 21.73 -6.88
N GLY A 198 10.97 21.24 -7.56
CA GLY A 198 12.09 22.05 -8.03
C GLY A 198 11.62 23.13 -9.02
N VAL A 199 10.79 22.75 -9.99
CA VAL A 199 10.16 23.71 -10.92
C VAL A 199 9.22 24.67 -10.18
N ALA A 200 8.45 24.18 -9.21
CA ALA A 200 7.58 25.00 -8.37
C ALA A 200 8.35 26.05 -7.57
N ALA A 201 9.53 25.70 -7.04
CA ALA A 201 10.39 26.62 -6.31
C ALA A 201 10.89 27.77 -7.19
N MET A 202 11.13 27.50 -8.47
CA MET A 202 11.54 28.50 -9.45
C MET A 202 10.38 29.39 -9.93
N LEU A 203 9.18 28.83 -10.09
CA LEU A 203 8.03 29.55 -10.67
C LEU A 203 7.15 30.27 -9.64
N LEU A 204 6.98 29.71 -8.44
CA LEU A 204 6.12 30.28 -7.39
C LEU A 204 6.96 30.90 -6.27
N SER A 205 7.56 30.07 -5.43
CA SER A 205 8.55 30.44 -4.43
C SER A 205 9.12 29.19 -3.76
N ILE A 206 10.32 29.31 -3.18
CA ILE A 206 10.92 28.25 -2.36
C ILE A 206 10.00 27.89 -1.18
N THR A 207 9.39 28.89 -0.54
CA THR A 207 8.48 28.67 0.60
C THR A 207 7.26 27.83 0.20
N THR A 208 6.60 28.17 -0.91
CA THR A 208 5.46 27.41 -1.43
C THR A 208 5.86 25.98 -1.79
N ALA A 209 7.04 25.79 -2.39
CA ALA A 209 7.56 24.46 -2.71
C ALA A 209 7.84 23.61 -1.46
N LEU A 210 8.42 24.19 -0.41
CA LEU A 210 8.66 23.47 0.86
C LEU A 210 7.36 23.04 1.53
N TYR A 211 6.34 23.91 1.55
CA TYR A 211 5.03 23.53 2.06
C TYR A 211 4.32 22.49 1.19
N SER A 212 4.53 22.53 -0.14
CA SER A 212 4.03 21.52 -1.08
C SER A 212 4.67 20.16 -0.84
N ILE A 213 5.98 20.12 -0.56
CA ILE A 213 6.68 18.90 -0.13
C ILE A 213 6.06 18.37 1.17
N LEU A 214 5.79 19.23 2.15
CA LEU A 214 5.16 18.82 3.40
C LEU A 214 3.75 18.25 3.17
N ALA A 215 2.96 18.88 2.30
CA ALA A 215 1.64 18.39 1.91
C ALA A 215 1.72 17.02 1.23
N TYR A 216 2.69 16.84 0.33
CA TYR A 216 2.96 15.56 -0.32
C TYR A 216 3.38 14.48 0.68
N LEU A 217 4.25 14.77 1.65
CA LEU A 217 4.63 13.80 2.69
C LEU A 217 3.42 13.38 3.54
N SER A 218 2.55 14.32 3.88
CA SER A 218 1.28 14.02 4.57
C SER A 218 0.36 13.15 3.70
N ALA A 219 0.24 13.47 2.41
CA ALA A 219 -0.54 12.70 1.45
C ALA A 219 -0.01 11.28 1.26
N ALA A 220 1.30 11.12 1.03
CA ALA A 220 1.96 9.83 0.90
C ALA A 220 1.73 8.96 2.15
N LYS A 221 1.91 9.54 3.34
CA LYS A 221 1.71 8.79 4.59
C LYS A 221 0.26 8.38 4.80
N THR A 222 -0.69 9.26 4.46
CA THR A 222 -2.12 8.97 4.58
C THR A 222 -2.57 7.94 3.54
N MET A 223 -2.07 8.04 2.31
CA MET A 223 -2.29 7.06 1.26
C MET A 223 -1.81 5.67 1.69
N ASP A 224 -0.57 5.56 2.17
CA ASP A 224 -0.03 4.29 2.67
C ASP A 224 -0.88 3.73 3.80
N PHE A 225 -1.30 4.57 4.75
CA PHE A 225 -2.19 4.18 5.84
C PHE A 225 -3.54 3.64 5.34
N ILE A 226 -4.15 4.29 4.33
CA ILE A 226 -5.43 3.84 3.78
C ILE A 226 -5.30 2.53 3.00
N ILE A 227 -4.24 2.39 2.20
CA ILE A 227 -3.98 1.22 1.35
C ILE A 227 -3.56 0.01 2.18
N GLU A 228 -2.56 0.18 3.03
CA GLU A 228 -1.91 -0.92 3.74
C GLU A 228 -2.58 -1.20 5.09
N GLY A 229 -3.34 -0.22 5.61
CA GLY A 229 -3.96 -0.30 6.92
C GLY A 229 -2.95 -0.04 8.05
N ILE A 230 -3.40 -0.26 9.27
CA ILE A 230 -2.52 -0.28 10.44
C ILE A 230 -1.87 -1.66 10.49
N GLU A 231 -0.55 -1.72 10.45
CA GLU A 231 0.19 -2.95 10.76
C GLU A 231 -0.13 -3.36 12.20
N GLU A 232 -1.01 -4.34 12.37
CA GLU A 232 -1.51 -4.71 13.69
C GLU A 232 -0.58 -5.69 14.42
N TYR A 233 0.14 -6.51 13.65
CA TYR A 233 1.00 -7.58 14.19
C TYR A 233 2.43 -7.52 13.63
N THR A 234 3.36 -7.91 14.48
CA THR A 234 4.76 -8.16 14.15
C THR A 234 5.00 -9.65 14.25
N GLY A 235 5.42 -10.26 13.15
CA GLY A 235 5.95 -11.62 13.12
C GLY A 235 7.37 -11.62 13.64
N VAL A 236 7.64 -12.43 14.65
CA VAL A 236 8.94 -12.52 15.30
C VAL A 236 9.46 -13.95 15.13
N THR A 237 10.57 -14.07 14.42
CA THR A 237 11.31 -15.31 14.23
C THR A 237 12.50 -15.31 15.16
N ILE A 238 12.64 -16.33 16.00
CA ILE A 238 13.63 -16.41 17.06
C ILE A 238 14.45 -17.68 16.86
N ILE A 239 15.75 -17.49 16.76
CA ILE A 239 16.74 -18.55 16.54
C ILE A 239 17.68 -18.52 17.76
N SER A 240 17.58 -19.52 18.63
CA SER A 240 18.29 -19.57 19.91
C SER A 240 18.60 -21.01 20.31
N GLN A 241 19.64 -21.20 21.14
CA GLN A 241 19.92 -22.50 21.77
C GLN A 241 18.97 -22.81 22.92
N ARG A 242 18.30 -21.80 23.48
CA ARG A 242 17.30 -21.93 24.55
C ARG A 242 15.88 -21.85 23.99
N SER A 243 15.65 -22.47 22.83
CA SER A 243 14.38 -22.40 22.11
C SER A 243 13.19 -22.92 22.95
N ASP A 244 13.38 -23.98 23.73
CA ASP A 244 12.34 -24.51 24.61
C ASP A 244 11.92 -23.54 25.73
N GLU A 245 12.88 -22.87 26.36
CA GLU A 245 12.63 -21.89 27.43
C GLU A 245 11.90 -20.66 26.88
N ILE A 246 12.36 -20.16 25.72
CA ILE A 246 11.74 -19.03 25.04
C ILE A 246 10.31 -19.39 24.59
N ARG A 247 10.08 -20.60 24.05
CA ARG A 247 8.73 -21.07 23.68
C ARG A 247 7.79 -21.07 24.89
N LYS A 248 8.24 -21.62 26.03
CA LYS A 248 7.45 -21.63 27.27
C LYS A 248 7.17 -20.21 27.75
N MET A 249 8.15 -19.32 27.73
CA MET A 249 7.94 -17.91 28.07
C MET A 249 6.88 -17.25 27.18
N ILE A 250 6.95 -17.45 25.85
CA ILE A 250 5.97 -16.89 24.92
C ILE A 250 4.55 -17.43 25.17
N THR A 251 4.43 -18.74 25.38
CA THR A 251 3.13 -19.42 25.53
C THR A 251 2.51 -19.22 26.91
N GLU A 252 3.29 -19.33 27.99
CA GLU A 252 2.81 -19.33 29.37
C GLU A 252 2.83 -17.92 30.00
N LYS A 253 3.89 -17.14 29.77
CA LYS A 253 4.05 -15.81 30.39
C LYS A 253 3.40 -14.70 29.55
N LEU A 254 3.55 -14.75 28.22
CA LEU A 254 2.96 -13.77 27.32
C LEU A 254 1.57 -14.19 26.80
N GLY A 255 1.20 -15.48 26.94
CA GLY A 255 -0.10 -15.99 26.49
C GLY A 255 -0.26 -15.92 24.97
N ARG A 256 0.84 -16.07 24.22
CA ARG A 256 0.87 -15.96 22.75
C ARG A 256 1.15 -17.31 22.11
N GLY A 257 0.53 -17.56 20.96
CA GLY A 257 0.83 -18.75 20.17
C GLY A 257 2.27 -18.70 19.66
N ALA A 258 2.92 -19.86 19.64
CA ALA A 258 4.23 -20.04 19.06
C ALA A 258 4.22 -21.28 18.15
N THR A 259 4.78 -21.15 16.96
CA THR A 259 4.99 -22.24 16.01
C THR A 259 6.47 -22.56 15.96
N ILE A 260 6.83 -23.84 15.90
CA ILE A 260 8.22 -24.27 15.76
C ILE A 260 8.46 -24.71 14.31
N TYR A 261 9.49 -24.15 13.69
CA TYR A 261 10.06 -24.67 12.44
C TYR A 261 11.32 -25.47 12.75
N LEU A 262 11.48 -26.63 12.14
CA LEU A 262 12.75 -27.35 12.15
C LEU A 262 13.66 -26.79 11.05
N GLY A 263 14.71 -26.10 11.46
CA GLY A 263 15.79 -25.65 10.59
C GLY A 263 16.99 -26.59 10.66
N LYS A 264 17.86 -26.53 9.66
CA LYS A 264 19.24 -27.02 9.78
C LYS A 264 20.16 -25.81 9.80
N ARG A 265 21.12 -25.80 10.72
CA ARG A 265 22.17 -24.77 10.74
C ARG A 265 23.03 -24.93 9.47
N GLY A 266 23.37 -23.80 8.86
CA GLY A 266 24.33 -23.72 7.77
C GLY A 266 25.70 -23.30 8.30
N PHE A 267 26.39 -22.42 7.57
CA PHE A 267 27.59 -21.74 8.06
C PHE A 267 27.22 -20.65 9.07
N GLY A 268 27.67 -20.80 10.32
CA GLY A 268 27.63 -19.75 11.34
C GLY A 268 29.03 -19.34 11.78
N SER A 269 29.11 -18.43 12.75
CA SER A 269 30.38 -17.94 13.33
C SER A 269 31.26 -19.03 13.97
N ARG A 270 30.78 -20.29 14.04
CA ARG A 270 31.45 -21.46 14.63
C ARG A 270 31.73 -22.60 13.63
N GLY A 271 31.58 -22.37 12.32
CA GLY A 271 31.86 -23.35 11.26
C GLY A 271 30.62 -24.07 10.71
N GLU A 272 30.84 -25.13 9.91
CA GLU A 272 29.76 -26.02 9.44
C GLU A 272 29.27 -26.90 10.60
N GLN A 273 28.08 -26.60 11.10
CA GLN A 273 27.34 -27.52 11.96
C GLN A 273 26.00 -27.79 11.30
N LEU A 274 25.84 -28.97 10.69
CA LEU A 274 24.57 -29.45 10.12
C LEU A 274 23.61 -29.96 11.22
N GLU A 275 23.60 -29.30 12.37
CA GLU A 275 22.70 -29.64 13.48
C GLU A 275 21.30 -29.08 13.22
N THR A 276 20.29 -29.88 13.54
CA THR A 276 18.90 -29.46 13.55
C THR A 276 18.66 -28.45 14.67
N LEU A 277 17.97 -27.37 14.36
CA LEU A 277 17.67 -26.29 15.30
C LEU A 277 16.19 -25.93 15.21
N ASP A 278 15.58 -25.75 16.37
CA ASP A 278 14.22 -25.23 16.48
C ASP A 278 14.21 -23.71 16.33
N ILE A 279 13.48 -23.24 15.32
CA ILE A 279 13.23 -21.82 15.07
C ILE A 279 11.82 -21.52 15.52
N ILE A 280 11.67 -20.57 16.44
CA ILE A 280 10.36 -20.19 16.97
C ILE A 280 9.81 -19.06 16.14
N PHE A 281 8.55 -19.16 15.75
CA PHE A 281 7.80 -18.08 15.13
C PHE A 281 6.58 -17.72 15.99
N THR A 282 6.43 -16.44 16.29
CA THR A 282 5.26 -15.94 17.03
C THR A 282 4.76 -14.64 16.41
N LEU A 283 3.48 -14.34 16.65
CA LEU A 283 2.83 -13.09 16.25
C LEU A 283 2.47 -12.32 17.52
N VAL A 284 3.02 -11.12 17.63
CA VAL A 284 2.75 -10.21 18.74
C VAL A 284 2.26 -8.87 18.22
N THR A 285 1.56 -8.11 19.04
CA THR A 285 1.18 -6.74 18.66
C THR A 285 2.39 -5.81 18.77
N ARG A 286 2.35 -4.66 18.09
CA ARG A 286 3.44 -3.66 18.14
C ARG A 286 3.82 -3.21 19.56
N LEU A 287 2.85 -3.18 20.48
CA LEU A 287 3.05 -2.81 21.89
C LEU A 287 3.74 -3.91 22.71
N GLU A 288 3.68 -5.16 22.24
CA GLU A 288 4.24 -6.33 22.93
C GLU A 288 5.66 -6.67 22.46
N VAL A 289 6.12 -6.10 21.34
CA VAL A 289 7.45 -6.35 20.77
C VAL A 289 8.56 -6.04 21.78
N THR A 290 8.51 -4.88 22.44
CA THR A 290 9.51 -4.49 23.43
C THR A 290 9.58 -5.50 24.57
N ARG A 291 8.42 -5.84 25.16
CA ARG A 291 8.34 -6.82 26.24
C ARG A 291 8.83 -8.22 25.84
N LEU A 292 8.50 -8.66 24.63
CA LEU A 292 8.98 -9.95 24.10
C LEU A 292 10.51 -9.94 23.96
N THR A 293 11.07 -8.87 23.40
CA THR A 293 12.51 -8.75 23.15
C THR A 293 13.30 -8.69 24.46
N ASP A 294 12.83 -7.91 25.44
CA ASP A 294 13.46 -7.82 26.76
C ASP A 294 13.51 -9.17 27.48
N GLU A 295 12.46 -10.00 27.34
CA GLU A 295 12.41 -11.33 27.95
C GLU A 295 13.28 -12.33 27.19
N ILE A 296 13.38 -12.23 25.87
CA ILE A 296 14.32 -13.03 25.07
C ILE A 296 15.75 -12.69 25.47
N ASP A 297 16.11 -11.42 25.54
CA ASP A 297 17.48 -10.97 25.87
C ASP A 297 17.88 -11.39 27.29
N ARG A 298 16.93 -11.45 28.23
CA ARG A 298 17.17 -12.00 29.58
C ARG A 298 17.45 -13.50 29.57
N LEU A 299 16.74 -14.27 28.73
CA LEU A 299 16.88 -15.71 28.64
C LEU A 299 18.10 -16.12 27.83
N ASP A 300 18.33 -15.49 26.69
CA ASP A 300 19.45 -15.76 25.80
C ASP A 300 19.91 -14.47 25.08
N PRO A 301 20.93 -13.77 25.60
CA PRO A 301 21.53 -12.61 24.94
C PRO A 301 22.17 -12.91 23.58
N GLN A 302 22.37 -14.18 23.22
CA GLN A 302 22.89 -14.60 21.92
C GLN A 302 21.79 -15.01 20.94
N ALA A 303 20.51 -14.85 21.31
CA ALA A 303 19.41 -15.16 20.42
C ALA A 303 19.40 -14.25 19.18
N PHE A 304 19.22 -14.85 18.01
CA PHE A 304 19.03 -14.09 16.77
C PHE A 304 17.53 -13.92 16.52
N VAL A 305 17.07 -12.66 16.60
CA VAL A 305 15.67 -12.29 16.48
C VAL A 305 15.46 -11.50 15.19
N VAL A 306 14.59 -12.00 14.32
CA VAL A 306 14.17 -11.33 13.09
C VAL A 306 12.72 -10.90 13.22
N MET A 307 12.47 -9.61 13.04
CA MET A 307 11.13 -9.05 13.05
C MET A 307 10.66 -8.74 11.64
N SER A 308 9.40 -9.02 11.35
CA SER A 308 8.77 -8.73 10.07
C SER A 308 7.36 -8.19 10.31
N SER A 309 6.99 -7.14 9.58
CA SER A 309 5.63 -6.63 9.61
C SER A 309 4.66 -7.66 9.03
N VAL A 310 3.54 -7.90 9.73
CA VAL A 310 2.47 -8.79 9.28
C VAL A 310 1.18 -7.99 9.20
N ARG A 311 0.69 -7.82 7.98
CA ARG A 311 -0.46 -6.95 7.66
C ARG A 311 -1.79 -7.51 8.12
N ASP A 312 -2.00 -8.81 7.91
CA ASP A 312 -3.25 -9.48 8.24
C ASP A 312 -2.97 -10.95 8.59
N THR A 313 -3.76 -11.50 9.51
CA THR A 313 -3.67 -12.90 9.95
C THR A 313 -5.09 -13.45 10.07
N LYS A 314 -5.32 -14.66 9.54
CA LYS A 314 -6.64 -15.30 9.55
C LYS A 314 -6.56 -16.66 10.23
N GLY A 315 -7.30 -16.83 11.32
CA GLY A 315 -7.30 -18.06 12.12
C GLY A 315 -6.14 -18.12 13.14
N GLY A 316 -5.92 -19.29 13.73
CA GLY A 316 -4.85 -19.54 14.72
C GLY A 316 -5.13 -19.01 16.14
N LEU A 317 -4.19 -19.25 17.05
CA LEU A 317 -4.17 -18.73 18.44
C LEU A 317 -3.71 -17.26 18.50
N VAL A 318 -4.08 -16.45 17.49
CA VAL A 318 -3.89 -15.01 17.55
C VAL A 318 -5.06 -14.48 18.38
N LYS A 319 -4.77 -14.02 19.60
CA LYS A 319 -5.79 -13.47 20.51
C LYS A 319 -6.52 -12.34 19.77
N LYS A 320 -7.78 -12.59 19.39
CA LYS A 320 -8.68 -11.55 18.89
C LYS A 320 -8.80 -10.49 19.98
N ARG A 321 -8.64 -9.22 19.63
CA ARG A 321 -8.94 -8.15 20.58
C ARG A 321 -10.40 -8.23 21.01
N PRO A 322 -10.73 -8.00 22.29
CA PRO A 322 -12.06 -7.52 22.64
C PRO A 322 -12.19 -6.15 21.98
N LEU A 323 -13.09 -6.05 21.00
CA LEU A 323 -13.39 -4.82 20.25
C LEU A 323 -13.59 -3.64 21.22
N HIS A 324 -12.99 -2.49 20.90
CA HIS A 324 -13.48 -1.16 21.27
C HIS A 324 -13.73 -0.42 19.96
#